data_AF-A0A7C7A0G9-F1
#
_entry.id   AF-A0A7C7A0G9-F1
#
_cell.length_a   1.000
_cell.length_b   1.000
_cell.length_c   1.000
_cell.angle_alpha   90.00
_cell.angle_beta   90.00
_cell.angle_gamma   90.00
#
_symmetry.space_group_name_H-M   'P 1'
#
loop_
_entity.id
_entity.type
_entity.pdbx_description
1 polymer ?
#
loop_
_entity_poly.entity_id
_entity_poly.type
_entity_poly.pdbx_seq_one_letter_code
_entity_poly.pdbx_strand_id
1 'polypeptide(L)'
;MQAKSGDRKSKYTWKFLSLGLIPLAILIRWLMSKSPGFTEQVYARGIYKYIMQPVSLFTGLFPFSVAEFALVFLVIYVPARLVYLLIKAIRTKKWRILLPFASNIVLAGSLWFFIQNMVWNINYERLPFSDLAEIKITESSVDELEALCRHLVDMTNELRMQVEEDENGIMTVTGGYRSILKRARAG
;
A
#
# COMPACT_ATOMS: atom_id res chain seq x y z
N MET A 1 10.84 19.64 -47.25
CA MET A 1 10.09 18.64 -46.45
C MET A 1 10.34 18.89 -44.95
N GLN A 2 9.71 19.92 -44.37
CA GLN A 2 9.86 20.32 -42.96
C GLN A 2 8.48 20.32 -42.29
N ALA A 3 8.08 19.18 -41.71
CA ALA A 3 6.91 19.07 -40.85
C ALA A 3 7.02 17.80 -39.99
N LYS A 4 7.80 17.83 -38.90
CA LYS A 4 7.85 16.72 -37.90
C LYS A 4 8.51 17.05 -36.56
N SER A 5 8.61 18.33 -36.20
CA SER A 5 9.16 18.78 -34.90
C SER A 5 8.09 19.10 -33.86
N GLY A 6 6.90 19.57 -34.26
CA GLY A 6 5.79 19.92 -33.35
C GLY A 6 5.12 18.71 -32.67
N ASP A 7 4.87 17.64 -33.44
CA ASP A 7 4.15 16.45 -32.97
C ASP A 7 4.92 15.63 -31.91
N ARG A 8 6.26 15.69 -31.94
CA ARG A 8 7.12 14.99 -30.97
C ARG A 8 7.21 15.69 -29.62
N LYS A 9 7.08 17.02 -29.55
CA LYS A 9 7.03 17.75 -28.27
C LYS A 9 5.73 17.46 -27.54
N SER A 10 4.60 17.53 -28.25
CA SER A 10 3.25 17.25 -27.72
C SER A 10 3.15 15.89 -27.00
N LYS A 11 3.77 14.84 -27.57
CA LYS A 11 3.71 13.47 -27.02
C LYS A 11 4.27 13.28 -25.61
N TYR A 12 5.16 14.14 -25.14
CA TYR A 12 5.75 14.02 -23.79
C TYR A 12 5.23 15.09 -22.83
N THR A 13 4.77 16.24 -23.34
CA THR A 13 4.26 17.35 -22.52
C THR A 13 3.15 16.89 -21.57
N TRP A 14 2.17 16.11 -22.04
CA TRP A 14 1.09 15.61 -21.18
C TRP A 14 1.57 14.68 -20.06
N LYS A 15 2.66 13.95 -20.28
CA LYS A 15 3.28 13.11 -19.24
C LYS A 15 3.98 13.92 -18.18
N PHE A 16 4.53 15.08 -18.54
CA PHE A 16 5.08 15.99 -17.55
C PHE A 16 3.98 16.79 -16.85
N LEU A 17 2.86 17.07 -17.53
CA LEU A 17 1.67 17.67 -16.90
C LEU A 17 1.09 16.77 -15.79
N SER A 18 1.33 15.46 -15.82
CA SER A 18 0.91 14.57 -14.73
C SER A 18 1.55 14.92 -13.38
N LEU A 19 2.66 15.67 -13.36
CA LEU A 19 3.24 16.16 -12.10
C LEU A 19 2.25 17.00 -11.30
N GLY A 20 1.26 17.63 -11.97
CA GLY A 20 0.17 18.34 -11.30
C GLY A 20 -0.72 17.44 -10.43
N LEU A 21 -0.69 16.11 -10.61
CA LEU A 21 -1.38 15.17 -9.73
C LEU A 21 -0.78 15.14 -8.32
N ILE A 22 0.50 15.46 -8.16
CA ILE A 22 1.17 15.45 -6.85
C ILE A 22 0.61 16.53 -5.93
N PRO A 23 0.63 17.84 -6.27
CA PRO A 23 0.04 18.87 -5.43
C PRO A 23 -1.48 18.69 -5.28
N LEU A 24 -2.17 18.16 -6.30
CA LEU A 24 -3.60 17.84 -6.19
C LEU A 24 -3.86 16.77 -5.12
N ALA A 25 -3.08 15.68 -5.09
CA ALA A 25 -3.19 14.64 -4.07
C ALA A 25 -2.96 15.20 -2.67
N ILE A 26 -1.93 16.05 -2.51
CA ILE A 26 -1.60 16.69 -1.23
C ILE A 26 -2.75 17.62 -0.80
N LEU A 27 -3.29 18.41 -1.73
CA LEU A 27 -4.41 19.31 -1.45
C LEU A 27 -5.65 18.54 -0.99
N ILE A 28 -6.03 17.48 -1.70
CA ILE A 28 -7.18 16.64 -1.33
C ILE A 28 -6.94 16.03 0.05
N ARG A 29 -5.77 15.42 0.30
CA ARG A 29 -5.44 14.85 1.61
C ARG A 29 -5.52 15.89 2.73
N TRP A 30 -4.99 17.08 2.49
CA TRP A 30 -5.06 18.19 3.46
C TRP A 30 -6.50 18.66 3.72
N LEU A 31 -7.37 18.68 2.70
CA LEU A 31 -8.79 18.98 2.90
C LEU A 31 -9.48 17.91 3.75
N MET A 32 -9.17 16.63 3.51
CA MET A 32 -9.72 15.52 4.30
C MET A 32 -9.27 15.57 5.77
N SER A 33 -8.02 15.98 6.04
CA SER A 33 -7.52 16.10 7.41
C SER A 33 -8.17 17.21 8.24
N LYS A 34 -8.82 18.20 7.60
CA LYS A 34 -9.59 19.23 8.29
C LYS A 34 -10.91 18.72 8.86
N SER A 35 -11.41 17.56 8.42
CA SER A 35 -12.65 16.97 8.93
C SER A 35 -12.51 15.45 9.07
N PRO A 36 -11.88 14.97 10.15
CA PRO A 36 -11.70 13.54 10.38
C PRO A 36 -13.02 12.76 10.46
N GLY A 37 -14.09 13.38 10.96
CA GLY A 37 -15.44 12.79 10.98
C GLY A 37 -16.03 12.59 9.59
N PHE A 38 -15.86 13.55 8.68
CA PHE A 38 -16.24 13.39 7.27
C PHE A 38 -15.41 12.30 6.59
N THR A 39 -14.10 12.30 6.83
CA THR A 39 -13.18 11.29 6.30
C THR A 39 -13.57 9.88 6.75
N GLU A 40 -13.94 9.70 8.02
CA GLU A 40 -14.40 8.42 8.56
C GLU A 40 -15.72 7.95 7.89
N GLN A 41 -16.74 8.81 7.83
CA GLN A 41 -18.06 8.41 7.37
C GLN A 41 -18.14 8.25 5.85
N VAL A 42 -17.65 9.22 5.09
CA VAL A 42 -17.83 9.27 3.64
C VAL A 42 -16.75 8.48 2.93
N TYR A 43 -15.49 8.75 3.25
CA TYR A 43 -14.38 8.12 2.54
C TYR A 43 -14.08 6.72 3.07
N ALA A 44 -13.78 6.57 4.36
CA ALA A 44 -13.32 5.32 4.94
C ALA A 44 -14.38 4.21 4.95
N ARG A 45 -15.59 4.50 5.47
CA ARG A 45 -16.69 3.52 5.53
C ARG A 45 -17.45 3.36 4.22
N GLY A 46 -17.45 4.40 3.38
CA GLY A 46 -18.08 4.42 2.06
C GLY A 46 -17.11 4.09 0.95
N ILE A 47 -16.48 5.14 0.38
CA ILE A 47 -15.68 5.08 -0.85
C ILE A 47 -14.60 3.98 -0.80
N TYR A 48 -13.77 3.97 0.23
CA TYR A 48 -12.66 3.03 0.39
C TYR A 48 -13.14 1.58 0.45
N LYS A 49 -14.24 1.32 1.16
CA LYS A 49 -14.84 -0.03 1.24
C LYS A 49 -15.23 -0.55 -0.14
N TYR A 50 -15.90 0.27 -0.96
CA TYR A 50 -16.31 -0.13 -2.32
C TYR A 50 -15.13 -0.25 -3.29
N ILE A 51 -14.06 0.52 -3.08
CA ILE A 51 -12.81 0.36 -3.86
C ILE A 51 -12.10 -0.94 -3.48
N MET A 52 -11.98 -1.25 -2.19
CA MET A 52 -11.15 -2.36 -1.72
C MET A 52 -11.80 -3.72 -1.77
N GLN A 53 -13.12 -3.83 -1.71
CA GLN A 53 -13.80 -5.11 -1.86
C GLN A 53 -13.44 -5.84 -3.17
N PRO A 54 -13.55 -5.23 -4.37
CA PRO A 54 -13.15 -5.90 -5.59
C PRO A 54 -11.64 -6.15 -5.63
N VAL A 55 -10.80 -5.20 -5.20
CA VAL A 55 -9.34 -5.39 -5.15
C VAL A 55 -8.98 -6.62 -4.32
N SER A 56 -9.55 -6.72 -3.11
CA SER A 56 -9.33 -7.85 -2.21
C SER A 56 -9.83 -9.17 -2.79
N LEU A 57 -10.97 -9.16 -3.50
CA LEU A 57 -11.50 -10.35 -4.16
C LEU A 57 -10.55 -10.82 -5.26
N PHE A 58 -10.11 -9.91 -6.13
CA PHE A 58 -9.21 -10.23 -7.24
C PHE A 58 -7.84 -10.70 -6.76
N THR A 59 -7.22 -10.02 -5.80
CA THR A 59 -5.92 -10.45 -5.26
C THR A 59 -6.04 -11.73 -4.47
N GLY A 60 -7.19 -11.98 -3.81
CA GLY A 60 -7.47 -13.19 -3.05
C GLY A 60 -7.73 -14.44 -3.90
N LEU A 61 -7.86 -14.31 -5.23
CA LEU A 61 -7.91 -15.47 -6.14
C LEU A 61 -6.59 -16.22 -6.21
N PHE A 62 -5.48 -15.54 -5.92
CA PHE A 62 -4.14 -16.11 -5.99
C PHE A 62 -3.71 -16.62 -4.61
N PRO A 63 -3.08 -17.80 -4.51
CA PRO A 63 -2.58 -18.34 -3.24
C PRO A 63 -1.25 -17.70 -2.80
N PHE A 64 -0.86 -16.57 -3.40
CA PHE A 64 0.39 -15.86 -3.17
C PHE A 64 0.17 -14.34 -3.29
N SER A 65 1.09 -13.53 -2.76
CA SER A 65 0.98 -12.07 -2.80
C SER A 65 1.28 -11.51 -4.20
N VAL A 66 0.23 -11.03 -4.88
CA VAL A 66 0.37 -10.33 -6.17
C VAL A 66 1.29 -9.10 -6.04
N ALA A 67 1.26 -8.42 -4.88
CA ALA A 67 2.07 -7.24 -4.62
C ALA A 67 3.57 -7.56 -4.55
N GLU A 68 3.96 -8.69 -3.95
CA GLU A 68 5.36 -9.11 -3.85
C GLU A 68 5.96 -9.39 -5.24
N PHE A 69 5.23 -10.13 -6.08
CA PHE A 69 5.68 -10.38 -7.45
C PHE A 69 5.81 -9.09 -8.27
N ALA A 70 4.84 -8.17 -8.16
CA ALA A 70 4.90 -6.87 -8.82
C ALA A 70 6.11 -6.05 -8.34
N LEU A 71 6.40 -6.08 -7.03
CA LEU A 71 7.54 -5.40 -6.43
C LEU A 71 8.87 -5.98 -6.95
N VAL A 72 9.04 -7.31 -6.90
CA VAL A 72 10.25 -7.99 -7.41
C VAL A 72 10.45 -7.67 -8.88
N PHE A 73 9.39 -7.75 -9.70
CA PHE A 73 9.45 -7.38 -11.11
C PHE A 73 9.92 -5.94 -11.31
N LEU A 74 9.36 -4.97 -10.58
CA LEU A 74 9.74 -3.55 -10.70
C LEU A 74 11.19 -3.30 -10.28
N VAL A 75 11.62 -3.88 -9.16
CA VAL A 75 12.98 -3.74 -8.61
C VAL A 75 14.03 -4.30 -9.57
N ILE A 76 13.71 -5.32 -10.36
CA ILE A 76 14.61 -5.87 -11.38
C ILE A 76 14.50 -5.11 -12.70
N TYR A 77 13.27 -4.90 -13.19
CA TYR A 77 12.99 -4.35 -14.51
C TYR A 77 13.47 -2.90 -14.66
N VAL A 78 13.19 -2.03 -13.68
CA VAL A 78 13.51 -0.60 -13.78
C VAL A 78 15.02 -0.36 -13.86
N PRO A 79 15.86 -0.92 -12.96
CA PRO A 79 17.32 -0.80 -13.08
C PRO A 79 17.87 -1.46 -14.33
N ALA A 80 17.44 -2.69 -14.67
CA ALA A 80 17.93 -3.38 -15.87
C ALA A 80 17.64 -2.58 -17.15
N ARG A 81 16.42 -2.02 -17.25
CA ARG A 81 16.04 -1.16 -18.37
C ARG A 81 16.83 0.13 -18.40
N LEU A 82 17.06 0.76 -17.26
CA LEU A 82 17.86 1.99 -17.16
C LEU A 82 19.30 1.74 -17.61
N VAL A 83 19.95 0.69 -17.09
CA VAL A 83 21.33 0.31 -17.45
C VAL A 83 21.44 0.04 -18.95
N TYR A 84 20.51 -0.73 -19.53
CA TYR A 84 20.48 -0.99 -20.97
C TYR A 84 20.40 0.33 -21.78
N LEU A 85 19.52 1.25 -21.39
CA LEU A 85 19.35 2.51 -22.09
C LEU A 85 20.57 3.43 -21.92
N LEU A 86 21.23 3.42 -20.75
CA LEU A 86 22.47 4.16 -20.51
C LEU A 86 23.60 3.65 -21.38
N ILE A 87 23.84 2.33 -21.43
CA ILE A 87 24.85 1.72 -22.32
C ILE A 87 24.57 2.09 -23.78
N LYS A 88 23.31 2.01 -24.21
CA LYS A 88 22.90 2.38 -25.57
C LYS A 88 23.11 3.86 -25.84
N ALA A 89 22.77 4.74 -24.90
CA ALA A 89 22.96 6.19 -25.03
C ALA A 89 24.44 6.56 -25.18
N ILE A 90 25.32 5.93 -24.38
CA ILE A 90 26.77 6.13 -24.44
C ILE A 90 27.32 5.63 -25.79
N ARG A 91 26.99 4.39 -26.19
CA ARG A 91 27.47 3.80 -27.47
C ARG A 91 27.03 4.59 -28.70
N THR A 92 25.82 5.14 -28.68
CA THR A 92 25.25 5.88 -29.82
C THR A 92 25.46 7.39 -29.72
N LYS A 93 26.03 7.90 -28.61
CA LYS A 93 26.11 9.33 -28.24
C LYS A 93 24.76 10.07 -28.32
N LYS A 94 23.63 9.35 -28.17
CA LYS A 94 22.26 9.88 -28.30
C LYS A 94 21.50 9.79 -26.97
N TRP A 95 21.71 10.76 -26.11
CA TRP A 95 21.03 10.85 -24.79
C TRP A 95 19.51 11.00 -24.87
N ARG A 96 18.97 11.51 -25.98
CA ARG A 96 17.51 11.64 -26.20
C ARG A 96 16.76 10.31 -26.13
N ILE A 97 17.45 9.17 -26.21
CA ILE A 97 16.87 7.82 -26.05
C ILE A 97 16.33 7.61 -24.61
N LEU A 98 16.81 8.37 -23.62
CA LEU A 98 16.33 8.33 -22.23
C LEU A 98 15.03 9.11 -22.01
N LEU A 99 14.73 10.10 -22.85
CA LEU A 99 13.57 10.99 -22.64
C LEU A 99 12.23 10.24 -22.55
N PRO A 100 11.94 9.22 -23.41
CA PRO A 100 10.72 8.44 -23.28
C PRO A 100 10.66 7.65 -21.96
N PHE A 101 11.78 7.07 -21.52
CA PHE A 101 11.87 6.35 -20.27
C PHE A 101 11.63 7.28 -19.08
N ALA A 102 12.31 8.42 -19.02
CA ALA A 102 12.10 9.43 -17.99
C ALA A 102 10.66 9.93 -17.95
N SER A 103 10.05 10.24 -19.11
CA SER A 103 8.66 10.67 -19.17
C SER A 103 7.66 9.61 -18.68
N ASN A 104 7.97 8.32 -18.89
CA ASN A 104 7.15 7.22 -18.37
C ASN A 104 7.29 7.08 -16.86
N ILE A 105 8.52 7.24 -16.32
CA ILE A 105 8.76 7.22 -14.88
C ILE A 105 8.03 8.38 -14.20
N VAL A 106 8.07 9.59 -14.77
CA VAL A 106 7.33 10.75 -14.26
C VAL A 106 5.83 10.49 -14.25
N LEU A 107 5.27 10.00 -15.36
CA LEU A 107 3.85 9.67 -15.45
C LEU A 107 3.45 8.61 -14.44
N ALA A 108 4.14 7.47 -14.44
CA ALA A 108 3.85 6.33 -13.56
C ALA A 108 4.01 6.72 -12.09
N GLY A 109 5.08 7.43 -11.73
CA GLY A 109 5.33 7.89 -10.37
C GLY A 109 4.29 8.90 -9.89
N SER A 110 3.91 9.87 -10.73
CA SER A 110 2.87 10.86 -10.36
C SER A 110 1.51 10.20 -10.17
N LEU A 111 1.14 9.29 -11.07
CA LEU A 111 -0.11 8.55 -11.00
C LEU A 111 -0.13 7.62 -9.79
N TRP A 112 0.96 6.90 -9.55
CA TRP A 112 1.12 6.03 -8.38
C TRP A 112 1.00 6.81 -7.08
N PHE A 113 1.70 7.95 -6.96
CA PHE A 113 1.62 8.82 -5.80
C PHE A 113 0.18 9.32 -5.55
N PHE A 114 -0.51 9.72 -6.61
CA PHE A 114 -1.90 10.14 -6.53
C PHE A 114 -2.82 9.01 -6.07
N ILE A 115 -2.76 7.84 -6.71
CA ILE A 115 -3.56 6.66 -6.32
C ILE A 115 -3.25 6.28 -4.87
N GLN A 116 -1.97 6.26 -4.48
CA GLN A 116 -1.56 5.96 -3.12
C GLN A 116 -2.20 6.89 -2.10
N ASN A 117 -2.30 8.18 -2.41
CA ASN A 117 -2.99 9.12 -1.55
C ASN A 117 -4.51 8.89 -1.53
N MET A 118 -5.11 8.73 -2.71
CA MET A 118 -6.56 8.59 -2.86
C MET A 118 -7.12 7.26 -2.38
N VAL A 119 -6.27 6.26 -2.16
CA VAL A 119 -6.68 4.91 -1.72
C VAL A 119 -6.22 4.63 -0.30
N TRP A 120 -4.95 4.88 0.04
CA TRP A 120 -4.44 4.57 1.37
C TRP A 120 -4.25 5.79 2.26
N ASN A 121 -3.56 6.85 1.81
CA ASN A 121 -3.15 7.92 2.74
C ASN A 121 -4.34 8.70 3.34
N ILE A 122 -5.43 8.92 2.62
CA ILE A 122 -6.63 9.57 3.19
C ILE A 122 -7.17 8.76 4.38
N ASN A 123 -7.00 7.43 4.43
CA ASN A 123 -7.45 6.65 5.58
C ASN A 123 -6.72 6.98 6.88
N TYR A 124 -5.54 7.61 6.83
CA TYR A 124 -4.82 8.05 8.03
C TYR A 124 -5.35 9.38 8.59
N GLU A 125 -6.16 10.09 7.81
CA GLU A 125 -6.78 11.35 8.20
C GLU A 125 -8.18 11.13 8.82
N ARG A 126 -8.54 9.87 9.12
CA ARG A 126 -9.81 9.50 9.75
C ARG A 126 -9.79 9.80 11.25
N LEU A 127 -10.95 9.68 11.88
CA LEU A 127 -11.06 9.79 13.33
C LEU A 127 -10.20 8.72 14.04
N PRO A 128 -9.36 9.10 15.02
CA PRO A 128 -8.59 8.15 15.81
C PRO A 128 -9.46 7.08 16.45
N PHE A 129 -8.91 5.87 16.59
CA PHE A 129 -9.63 4.77 17.23
C PHE A 129 -9.99 5.07 18.69
N SER A 130 -9.14 5.81 19.41
CA SER A 130 -9.42 6.24 20.79
C SER A 130 -10.74 7.00 20.90
N ASP A 131 -11.01 7.88 19.94
CA ASP A 131 -12.22 8.71 19.93
C ASP A 131 -13.44 7.87 19.52
N LEU A 132 -13.24 6.88 18.63
CA LEU A 132 -14.29 5.93 18.23
C LEU A 132 -14.66 4.95 19.34
N ALA A 133 -13.68 4.53 20.14
CA ALA A 133 -13.83 3.55 21.20
C ALA A 133 -14.05 4.19 22.59
N GLU A 134 -14.10 5.53 22.65
CA GLU A 134 -14.21 6.31 23.89
C GLU A 134 -13.12 5.96 24.91
N ILE A 135 -11.93 5.59 24.41
CA ILE A 135 -10.77 5.23 25.22
C ILE A 135 -9.97 6.50 25.51
N LYS A 136 -9.85 6.82 26.80
CA LYS A 136 -8.98 7.90 27.25
C LYS A 136 -7.51 7.46 27.14
N ILE A 137 -6.75 8.13 26.28
CA ILE A 137 -5.30 7.91 26.18
C ILE A 137 -4.63 8.52 27.41
N THR A 138 -3.91 7.70 28.16
CA THR A 138 -3.04 8.12 29.29
C THR A 138 -1.63 7.62 29.04
N GLU A 139 -0.63 8.28 29.64
CA GLU A 139 0.73 7.76 29.62
C GLU A 139 0.78 6.44 30.40
N SER A 140 1.42 5.42 29.81
CA SER A 140 1.65 4.14 30.46
C SER A 140 3.00 4.15 31.15
N SER A 141 3.05 3.65 32.39
CA SER A 141 4.31 3.47 33.10
C SER A 141 5.08 2.24 32.62
N VAL A 142 6.39 2.19 32.91
CA VAL A 142 7.21 1.01 32.62
C VAL A 142 6.70 -0.20 33.41
N ASP A 143 6.25 0.00 34.64
CA ASP A 143 5.74 -1.05 35.51
C ASP A 143 4.42 -1.65 34.97
N GLU A 144 3.50 -0.82 34.47
CA GLU A 144 2.27 -1.29 33.81
C GLU A 144 2.58 -2.08 32.53
N LEU A 145 3.57 -1.63 31.75
CA LEU A 145 4.00 -2.35 30.56
C LEU A 145 4.63 -3.70 30.92
N GLU A 146 5.44 -3.75 31.97
CA GLU A 146 6.01 -5.01 32.47
C GLU A 146 4.91 -5.97 32.94
N ALA A 147 3.97 -5.47 33.74
CA ALA A 147 2.85 -6.26 34.23
C ALA A 147 1.99 -6.83 33.09
N LEU A 148 1.70 -6.01 32.07
CA LEU A 148 0.98 -6.45 30.88
C LEU A 148 1.77 -7.53 30.11
N CYS A 149 3.08 -7.34 29.92
CA CYS A 149 3.92 -8.33 29.24
C CYS A 149 3.91 -9.68 29.98
N ARG A 150 4.04 -9.66 31.31
CA ARG A 150 3.98 -10.88 32.13
C ARG A 150 2.62 -11.58 32.00
N HIS A 151 1.54 -10.81 32.13
CA HIS A 151 0.20 -11.32 31.95
C HIS A 151 -0.03 -11.95 30.57
N LEU A 152 0.46 -11.31 29.49
CA LEU A 152 0.36 -11.85 28.13
C LEU A 152 1.21 -13.12 27.94
N VAL A 153 2.38 -13.22 28.58
CA VAL A 153 3.20 -14.44 28.56
C VAL A 153 2.45 -15.59 29.25
N ASP A 154 1.88 -15.34 30.43
CA ASP A 154 1.13 -16.36 31.17
C ASP A 154 -0.09 -16.83 30.36
N MET A 155 -0.88 -15.90 29.82
CA MET A 155 -1.99 -16.22 28.92
C MET A 155 -1.54 -17.00 27.69
N THR A 156 -0.41 -16.63 27.08
CA THR A 156 0.12 -17.32 25.91
C THR A 156 0.52 -18.76 26.25
N ASN A 157 1.16 -18.97 27.40
CA ASN A 157 1.53 -20.30 27.89
C ASN A 157 0.29 -21.16 28.18
N GLU A 158 -0.74 -20.57 28.80
CA GLU A 158 -2.02 -21.24 29.04
C GLU A 158 -2.74 -21.63 27.75
N LEU A 159 -2.81 -20.71 26.78
CA LEU A 159 -3.42 -20.97 25.48
C LEU A 159 -2.62 -21.98 24.65
N ARG A 160 -1.29 -21.99 24.80
CA ARG A 160 -0.43 -22.94 24.09
C ARG A 160 -0.74 -24.39 24.50
N MET A 161 -1.12 -24.63 25.74
CA MET A 161 -1.55 -25.97 26.19
C MET A 161 -2.88 -26.43 25.56
N GLN A 162 -3.65 -25.51 24.96
CA GLN A 162 -4.99 -25.77 24.41
C GLN A 162 -4.99 -26.02 22.90
N VAL A 163 -3.84 -25.93 22.23
CA VAL A 163 -3.73 -26.14 20.78
C VAL A 163 -3.11 -27.49 20.45
N GLU A 164 -3.56 -28.11 19.37
CA GLU A 164 -2.97 -29.36 18.85
C GLU A 164 -1.60 -29.07 18.24
N GLU A 165 -0.62 -29.94 18.47
CA GLU A 165 0.72 -29.86 17.89
C GLU A 165 1.04 -31.11 17.06
N ASP A 166 1.87 -30.95 16.03
CA ASP A 166 2.45 -32.09 15.31
C ASP A 166 3.67 -32.66 16.05
N GLU A 167 4.26 -33.71 15.48
CA GLU A 167 5.46 -34.38 16.00
C GLU A 167 6.70 -33.48 16.14
N ASN A 168 6.71 -32.31 15.48
CA ASN A 168 7.79 -31.33 15.54
C ASN A 168 7.48 -30.18 16.52
N GLY A 169 6.37 -30.27 17.27
CA GLY A 169 5.91 -29.21 18.18
C GLY A 169 5.33 -27.99 17.45
N ILE A 170 4.91 -28.15 16.20
CA ILE A 170 4.30 -27.06 15.43
C ILE A 170 2.80 -27.11 15.66
N MET A 171 2.20 -25.96 16.02
CA MET A 171 0.75 -25.84 16.17
C MET A 171 0.07 -26.26 14.86
N THR A 172 -0.88 -27.17 14.96
CA THR A 172 -1.74 -27.58 13.86
C THR A 172 -3.13 -26.98 14.03
N VAL A 173 -3.74 -26.63 12.90
CA VAL A 173 -5.10 -26.09 12.88
C VAL A 173 -6.03 -27.19 12.42
N THR A 174 -6.90 -27.67 13.31
CA THR A 174 -7.89 -28.69 12.99
C THR A 174 -8.80 -28.20 11.84
N GLY A 175 -8.80 -28.92 10.72
CA GLY A 175 -9.53 -28.54 9.49
C GLY A 175 -8.81 -27.54 8.57
N GLY A 176 -7.55 -27.22 8.85
CA GLY A 176 -6.69 -26.34 8.05
C GLY A 176 -7.09 -24.86 8.10
N TYR A 177 -6.32 -24.00 7.44
CA TYR A 177 -6.51 -22.54 7.50
C TYR A 177 -7.93 -22.07 7.12
N ARG A 178 -8.60 -22.74 6.17
CA ARG A 178 -9.97 -22.38 5.77
C ARG A 178 -11.01 -22.63 6.87
N SER A 179 -10.77 -23.54 7.81
CA SER A 179 -11.68 -23.78 8.94
C SER A 179 -11.68 -22.60 9.92
N ILE A 180 -10.57 -21.88 10.04
CA ILE A 180 -10.42 -20.68 10.88
C ILE A 180 -11.45 -19.63 10.46
N LEU A 181 -11.54 -19.35 9.16
CA LEU A 181 -12.48 -18.34 8.63
C LEU A 181 -13.95 -18.68 8.95
N LYS A 182 -14.30 -19.97 9.02
CA LYS A 182 -15.65 -20.40 9.38
C LYS A 182 -15.94 -20.25 10.87
N ARG A 183 -14.92 -20.40 11.72
CA ARG A 183 -15.04 -20.31 13.19
C ARG A 183 -14.70 -18.93 13.75
N ALA A 184 -14.17 -18.01 12.95
CA ALA A 184 -13.78 -16.66 13.38
C ALA A 184 -14.90 -15.85 14.05
N ARG A 185 -16.18 -16.21 13.85
CA ARG A 185 -17.32 -15.58 14.53
C ARG A 185 -17.61 -16.16 15.91
N ALA A 186 -17.06 -17.32 16.24
CA ALA A 186 -17.34 -18.03 17.49
C ALA A 186 -16.52 -17.50 18.68
N GLY A 187 -15.56 -16.61 18.45
CA GLY A 187 -14.56 -16.21 19.43
C GLY A 187 -13.37 -17.15 19.34
#